data_AF-A0A7T5DZR6-F1
#
_entry.id   AF-A0A7T5DZR6-F1
#
_cell.length_a   1.000
_cell.length_b   1.000
_cell.length_c   1.000
_cell.angle_alpha   90.00
_cell.angle_beta   90.00
_cell.angle_gamma   90.00
#
_symmetry.space_group_name_H-M   'P 1'
#
loop_
_entity.id
_entity.type
_entity.pdbx_description
1 polymer ?
#
loop_
_entity_poly.entity_id
_entity_poly.type
_entity_poly.pdbx_seq_one_letter_code
_entity_poly.pdbx_strand_id
1 'polypeptide(L)' 'MAQVVLGEDENIESALRRFKRKVSRAGIFSDMRKNRHFETPIEKRKRKTLARHKQRRWGSKR' A
#
# COMPACT_ATOMS: atom_id res chain seq x y z
N MET A 1 -6.63 6.48 -5.32
CA MET A 1 -5.76 7.55 -5.88
C MET A 1 -5.20 8.37 -4.73
N ALA A 2 -3.93 8.76 -4.76
CA ALA A 2 -3.34 9.60 -3.71
C ALA A 2 -3.19 11.02 -4.24
N GLN A 3 -3.75 12.00 -3.54
CA GLN A 3 -3.65 13.43 -3.88
C GLN A 3 -3.15 14.23 -2.67
N VAL A 4 -2.27 15.19 -2.94
CA VAL A 4 -1.76 16.16 -1.98
C VAL A 4 -1.93 17.54 -2.60
N VAL A 5 -2.59 18.44 -1.88
CA VAL A 5 -2.71 19.85 -2.25
C VAL A 5 -1.55 20.60 -1.60
N LEU A 6 -0.86 21.42 -2.39
CA LEU A 6 0.27 22.24 -1.95
C LEU A 6 -0.25 23.48 -1.20
N GLY A 7 0.49 23.91 -0.18
CA GLY A 7 0.27 25.22 0.45
C GLY A 7 1.01 26.32 -0.30
N GLU A 8 0.63 27.59 -0.07
CA GLU A 8 1.16 28.76 -0.79
C GLU A 8 2.69 28.90 -0.67
N ASP A 9 3.29 28.56 0.48
CA ASP A 9 4.74 28.61 0.73
C ASP A 9 5.36 27.24 1.05
N GLU A 10 4.78 26.15 0.56
CA GLU A 10 5.34 24.82 0.84
C GLU A 10 6.54 24.48 -0.05
N ASN A 11 7.68 24.17 0.57
CA ASN A 11 8.82 23.59 -0.15
C ASN A 11 8.44 22.26 -0.82
N ILE A 12 8.78 22.10 -2.10
CA ILE A 12 8.46 20.94 -2.96
C ILE A 12 8.88 19.62 -2.29
N GLU A 13 10.02 19.59 -1.61
CA GLU A 13 10.51 18.39 -0.94
C GLU A 13 9.59 17.91 0.20
N SER A 14 9.00 18.85 0.95
CA SER A 14 7.99 18.53 1.97
C SER A 14 6.74 17.89 1.34
N ALA A 15 6.26 18.48 0.24
CA ALA A 15 5.11 17.96 -0.48
C ALA A 15 5.34 16.54 -1.02
N LEU A 16 6.52 16.28 -1.60
CA LEU A 16 6.91 14.94 -2.07
C LEU A 16 6.97 13.92 -0.93
N ARG A 17 7.48 14.31 0.24
CA ARG A 17 7.50 13.45 1.44
C ARG A 17 6.09 13.10 1.90
N ARG A 18 5.16 14.07 1.93
CA ARG A 18 3.74 13.84 2.27
C ARG A 18 3.06 12.95 1.23
N PHE A 19 3.33 13.18 -0.05
CA PHE A 19 2.81 12.37 -1.15
C PHE A 19 3.28 10.92 -1.05
N LYS A 20 4.58 10.67 -0.85
CA LYS A 20 5.13 9.32 -0.67
C LYS A 20 4.47 8.58 0.49
N ARG A 21 4.21 9.27 1.61
CA ARG A 21 3.48 8.70 2.75
C ARG A 21 2.03 8.37 2.40
N LYS A 22 1.31 9.26 1.70
CA LYS A 22 -0.06 9.00 1.25
C LYS A 22 -0.14 7.82 0.27
N VAL A 23 0.78 7.74 -0.71
CA VAL A 23 0.88 6.62 -1.66
C VAL A 23 1.12 5.29 -0.93
N SER A 24 2.05 5.29 0.03
CA SER A 24 2.35 4.10 0.85
C SER A 24 1.14 3.67 1.69
N ARG A 25 0.49 4.62 2.38
CA ARG A 25 -0.69 4.35 3.22
C ARG A 25 -1.89 3.88 2.40
N ALA A 26 -2.06 4.39 1.18
CA ALA A 26 -3.09 3.96 0.26
C ALA A 26 -2.86 2.55 -0.33
N GLY A 27 -1.72 1.92 -0.06
CA GLY A 27 -1.44 0.56 -0.51
C GLY A 27 -1.26 0.40 -2.02
N ILE A 28 -1.07 1.51 -2.75
CA ILE A 28 -1.05 1.54 -4.23
C ILE A 28 -0.01 0.57 -4.80
N PHE A 29 1.18 0.47 -4.18
CA PHE A 29 2.21 -0.48 -4.63
C PHE A 29 1.82 -1.94 -4.41
N SER A 30 1.08 -2.26 -3.34
CA SER A 30 0.56 -3.62 -3.11
C SER A 30 -0.49 -3.98 -4.16
N ASP A 31 -1.32 -3.01 -4.51
CA ASP A 31 -2.37 -3.13 -5.50
C ASP A 31 -1.82 -3.27 -6.92
N MET A 32 -0.78 -2.52 -7.23
CA MET A 32 -0.06 -2.67 -8.49
C MET A 32 0.55 -4.06 -8.60
N ARG A 33 1.19 -4.58 -7.52
CA ARG A 33 1.82 -5.91 -7.52
C ARG A 33 0.82 -7.05 -7.69
N LYS A 34 -0.33 -7.00 -6.99
CA LYS A 34 -1.35 -8.05 -7.04
C LYS A 34 -2.12 -8.07 -8.38
N ASN A 35 -2.16 -6.95 -9.09
CA ASN A 35 -2.88 -6.80 -10.36
C ASN A 35 -1.96 -6.88 -11.59
N ARG A 36 -0.66 -7.20 -11.44
CA ARG A 36 0.28 -7.31 -12.59
C ARG A 36 -0.12 -8.38 -13.59
N HIS A 37 -0.76 -9.44 -13.12
CA HIS A 37 -1.29 -10.53 -13.93
C HIS A 37 -2.64 -10.94 -13.34
N PHE A 38 -3.43 -11.66 -14.15
CA PHE A 38 -4.67 -12.23 -13.68
C PHE A 38 -4.39 -13.34 -12.67
N GLU A 39 -5.00 -13.24 -11.49
CA GLU A 39 -5.08 -14.33 -10.52
C GLU A 39 -6.47 -14.97 -10.60
N THR A 40 -6.51 -16.30 -10.66
CA THR A 40 -7.73 -17.08 -10.53
C THR A 40 -8.38 -16.88 -9.15
N PRO A 41 -9.68 -17.20 -8.99
CA PRO A 41 -10.36 -17.07 -7.69
C PRO A 41 -9.68 -17.86 -6.57
N ILE A 42 -9.10 -19.02 -6.87
CA ILE A 42 -8.41 -19.88 -5.90
C ILE A 42 -7.09 -19.24 -5.46
N GLU A 43 -6.30 -18.73 -6.40
CA GLU A 43 -5.04 -18.04 -6.11
C GLU A 43 -5.28 -16.78 -5.27
N LYS A 44 -6.33 -16.01 -5.59
CA LYS A 44 -6.78 -14.87 -4.78
C LYS A 44 -7.10 -15.27 -3.35
N ARG A 45 -7.80 -16.40 -3.14
CA ARG A 45 -8.09 -16.94 -1.79
C ARG A 45 -6.81 -17.32 -1.06
N LYS A 46 -5.90 -18.06 -1.72
CA LYS A 46 -4.60 -18.49 -1.16
C LYS A 46 -3.71 -17.31 -0.79
N ARG A 47 -3.63 -16.27 -1.61
CA ARG A 47 -2.89 -15.04 -1.28
C ARG A 47 -3.46 -14.32 -0.05
N LYS A 48 -4.78 -14.21 0.04
CA LYS A 48 -5.46 -13.57 1.19
C LYS A 48 -5.23 -14.33 2.50
N THR A 49 -5.26 -15.67 2.49
CA THR A 49 -4.99 -16.47 3.70
C THR A 49 -3.55 -16.33 4.17
N LEU A 50 -2.58 -16.41 3.25
CA LEU A 50 -1.16 -16.20 3.56
C LEU A 50 -0.87 -14.80 4.10
N ALA A 51 -1.47 -13.76 3.52
CA ALA A 51 -1.32 -12.38 3.99
C ALA A 51 -1.82 -12.20 5.44
N ARG A 52 -2.99 -12.78 5.77
CA ARG A 52 -3.53 -12.78 7.15
C ARG A 52 -2.63 -13.54 8.12
N HIS A 53 -2.16 -14.72 7.73
CA HIS A 53 -1.25 -15.50 8.58
C HIS A 53 0.04 -14.74 8.90
N LYS A 54 0.62 -14.08 7.88
CA LYS A 54 1.82 -13.26 8.06
C LYS A 54 1.59 -12.05 8.99
N GLN A 55 0.45 -11.37 8.85
CA GLN A 55 0.06 -10.27 9.75
C GLN A 55 -0.09 -10.73 11.19
N ARG A 56 -0.79 -11.85 11.43
CA ARG A 56 -0.96 -12.43 12.78
C ARG A 56 0.40 -12.79 13.40
N ARG A 57 1.29 -13.41 12.63
CA ARG A 57 2.64 -13.78 13.10
C ARG A 57 3.46 -12.55 13.50
N TRP A 58 3.35 -11.45 12.75
CA TRP A 58 4.05 -10.21 13.10
C TRP A 58 3.43 -9.46 14.28
N GLY A 59 2.10 -9.51 14.45
CA GLY A 59 1.42 -8.93 15.62
C GLY A 59 1.71 -9.70 16.91
N SER A 60 1.84 -11.03 16.84
CA SER A 60 2.19 -11.89 17.98
C SER A 60 3.65 -11.76 18.44
N LYS A 61 4.50 -11.08 17.67
CA LYS A 61 5.93 -10.91 17.96
C LYS A 61 6.27 -9.52 18.51
N ARG A 62 5.25 -8.69 18.75
CA ARG A 62 5.36 -7.36 19.34
C ARG A 62 4.91 -7.39 20.79
#